data_AF-A0A7S3X0Z8-F1
#
_entry.id   AF-A0A7S3X0Z8-F1
#
_cell.length_a   1.000
_cell.length_b   1.000
_cell.length_c   1.000
_cell.angle_alpha   90.00
_cell.angle_beta   90.00
_cell.angle_gamma   90.00
#
_symmetry.space_group_name_H-M   'P 1'
#
loop_
_entity.id
_entity.type
_entity.pdbx_description
1 polymer ?
#
loop_
_entity_poly.entity_id
_entity_poly.type
_entity_poly.pdbx_seq_one_letter_code
_entity_poly.pdbx_strand_id
1 'polypeptide(L)'
;NDACSRLTALCWLHEFVHLQMQPSLQVSENFNEKWVAVLPDLLGGTLHCIDDLEDEIARMANEMNNGLLEMVSNLESVIPVDLLVEQLLDSIQKRDSNAVRTACLQWICMLIAQSPAQM
;
A
#
# COMPACT_ATOMS: atom_id res chain seq x y z
N ASN A 1 -18.96 -6.61 10.00
CA ASN A 1 -17.62 -6.01 10.12
C ASN A 1 -17.70 -4.87 11.11
N ASP A 2 -16.92 -4.96 12.18
CA ASP A 2 -16.84 -3.94 13.22
C ASP A 2 -15.92 -2.79 12.74
N ALA A 3 -16.45 -1.58 12.70
CA ALA A 3 -15.72 -0.39 12.27
C ALA A 3 -14.49 -0.13 13.17
N CYS A 4 -14.61 -0.40 14.47
CA CYS A 4 -13.51 -0.25 15.43
C CYS A 4 -12.33 -1.17 15.09
N SER A 5 -12.63 -2.44 14.75
CA SER A 5 -11.61 -3.41 14.33
C SER A 5 -10.88 -2.99 13.04
N ARG A 6 -11.60 -2.48 12.03
CA ARG A 6 -10.98 -2.00 10.77
C ARG A 6 -10.08 -0.80 11.00
N LEU A 7 -10.55 0.19 11.76
CA LEU A 7 -9.78 1.39 12.08
C LEU A 7 -8.53 1.04 12.89
N THR A 8 -8.66 0.19 13.91
CA THR A 8 -7.52 -0.24 14.74
C THR A 8 -6.47 -0.96 13.90
N ALA A 9 -6.90 -1.86 13.01
CA ALA A 9 -5.99 -2.54 12.10
C ALA A 9 -5.25 -1.55 11.18
N LEU A 10 -5.96 -0.59 10.58
CA LEU A 10 -5.33 0.44 9.74
C LEU A 10 -4.33 1.28 10.51
N CYS A 11 -4.64 1.70 11.75
CA CYS A 11 -3.71 2.44 12.60
C CYS A 11 -2.43 1.63 12.85
N TRP A 12 -2.55 0.35 13.19
CA TRP A 12 -1.37 -0.51 13.39
C TRP A 12 -0.55 -0.71 12.12
N LEU A 13 -1.21 -0.89 10.97
CA LEU A 13 -0.52 -1.01 9.70
C LEU A 13 0.21 0.28 9.33
N HIS A 14 -0.41 1.43 9.55
CA HIS A 14 0.20 2.74 9.33
C HIS A 14 1.41 2.97 10.23
N GLU A 15 1.29 2.66 11.53
CA GLU A 15 2.43 2.72 12.47
C GLU A 15 3.55 1.76 12.07
N PHE A 16 3.20 0.53 11.67
CA PHE A 16 4.16 -0.46 11.20
C PHE A 16 4.96 0.06 10.00
N VAL A 17 4.28 0.61 8.99
CA VAL A 17 4.90 1.25 7.81
C VAL A 17 5.81 2.40 8.23
N HIS A 18 5.33 3.29 9.11
CA HIS A 18 6.13 4.41 9.56
C HIS A 18 7.42 3.97 10.27
N LEU A 19 7.37 2.91 11.07
CA LEU A 19 8.55 2.33 11.72
C LEU A 19 9.57 1.76 10.71
N GLN A 20 9.11 1.23 9.56
CA GLN A 20 10.03 0.75 8.50
C GLN A 20 10.79 1.90 7.82
N MET A 21 10.18 3.09 7.74
CA MET A 21 10.83 4.27 7.14
C MET A 21 11.90 4.88 8.04
N GLN A 22 12.01 4.47 9.31
CA GLN A 22 13.00 5.03 10.23
C GLN A 22 14.41 4.50 9.92
N PRO A 23 15.38 5.38 9.60
CA PRO A 23 16.74 4.98 9.23
C PRO A 23 17.47 4.19 10.32
N SER A 24 17.08 4.36 11.59
CA SER A 24 17.67 3.71 12.76
C SER A 24 17.29 2.24 12.92
N LEU A 25 16.23 1.76 12.25
CA LEU A 25 15.73 0.38 12.34
C LEU A 25 16.06 -0.46 11.09
N GLN A 26 16.57 0.15 10.02
CA GLN A 26 16.98 -0.50 8.76
C GLN A 26 18.33 -1.26 8.86
N VAL A 27 18.67 -1.78 10.05
CA VAL A 27 19.99 -2.35 10.36
C VAL A 27 20.14 -3.79 9.82
N SER A 28 19.09 -4.40 9.27
CA SER A 28 19.12 -5.79 8.78
C SER A 28 18.53 -5.93 7.39
N GLU A 29 19.34 -6.35 6.41
CA GLU A 29 18.94 -6.65 5.02
C GLU A 29 17.77 -7.65 4.96
N ASN A 30 17.71 -8.61 5.89
CA ASN A 30 16.63 -9.59 6.01
C ASN A 30 15.26 -8.99 6.38
N PHE A 31 15.21 -7.75 6.87
CA PHE A 31 13.97 -7.12 7.31
C PHE A 31 13.25 -6.43 6.14
N ASN A 32 14.00 -5.80 5.23
CA ASN A 32 13.47 -5.21 4.00
C ASN A 32 12.82 -6.29 3.10
N GLU A 33 13.44 -7.45 2.97
CA GLU A 33 12.89 -8.56 2.17
C GLU A 33 11.54 -9.07 2.72
N LYS A 34 11.40 -9.13 4.05
CA LYS A 34 10.15 -9.59 4.70
C LYS A 34 9.01 -8.60 4.54
N TRP A 35 9.32 -7.30 4.64
CA TRP A 35 8.36 -6.23 4.36
C TRP A 35 7.86 -6.30 2.91
N VAL A 36 8.77 -6.43 1.96
CA VAL A 36 8.44 -6.50 0.53
C VAL A 36 7.52 -7.67 0.22
N ALA A 37 7.71 -8.81 0.89
CA ALA A 37 6.88 -10.00 0.71
C ALA A 37 5.40 -9.79 1.12
N VAL A 38 5.13 -8.93 2.10
CA VAL A 38 3.76 -8.65 2.59
C VAL A 38 3.11 -7.44 1.92
N LEU A 39 3.85 -6.70 1.10
CA LEU A 39 3.37 -5.49 0.43
C LEU A 39 2.07 -5.69 -0.37
N PRO A 40 1.87 -6.77 -1.15
CA PRO A 40 0.62 -6.98 -1.87
C PRO A 40 -0.60 -7.10 -0.95
N ASP A 41 -0.46 -7.81 0.17
CA ASP A 41 -1.53 -7.99 1.15
C ASP A 41 -1.87 -6.67 1.85
N LEU A 42 -0.85 -5.87 2.17
CA LEU A 42 -1.02 -4.55 2.75
C LEU A 42 -1.74 -3.60 1.80
N LEU A 43 -1.32 -3.57 0.55
CA LEU A 43 -1.98 -2.80 -0.50
C LEU A 43 -3.46 -3.22 -0.64
N GLY A 44 -3.74 -4.51 -0.73
CA GLY A 44 -5.11 -5.02 -0.82
C GLY A 44 -5.97 -4.61 0.37
N GLY A 45 -5.45 -4.72 1.60
CA GLY A 45 -6.13 -4.29 2.81
C GLY A 45 -6.40 -2.78 2.85
N THR A 46 -5.43 -1.97 2.42
CA THR A 46 -5.58 -0.52 2.34
C THR A 46 -6.62 -0.12 1.29
N LEU A 47 -6.53 -0.64 0.06
CA LEU A 47 -7.47 -0.36 -1.03
C LEU A 47 -8.90 -0.76 -0.65
N HIS A 48 -9.08 -1.82 0.13
CA HIS A 48 -10.39 -2.25 0.64
C HIS A 48 -11.10 -1.18 1.48
N CYS A 49 -10.33 -0.27 2.10
CA CYS A 49 -10.82 0.71 3.06
C CYS A 49 -10.82 2.16 2.53
N ILE A 50 -10.28 2.42 1.34
CA ILE A 50 -10.18 3.79 0.77
C ILE A 50 -11.55 4.43 0.56
N ASP A 51 -12.55 3.63 0.22
CA ASP A 51 -13.93 4.04 -0.01
C ASP A 51 -14.89 3.61 1.10
N ASP A 52 -14.37 3.38 2.31
CA ASP A 52 -15.20 3.03 3.47
C ASP A 52 -16.21 4.16 3.75
N LEU A 53 -17.40 3.78 4.22
CA LEU A 53 -18.48 4.71 4.54
C LEU A 53 -18.18 5.55 5.79
N GLU A 54 -17.28 5.05 6.65
CA GLU A 54 -16.80 5.78 7.82
C GLU A 54 -15.63 6.68 7.41
N ASP A 55 -15.84 7.99 7.46
CA ASP A 55 -14.88 9.01 7.01
C ASP A 55 -13.49 8.84 7.64
N GLU A 56 -13.43 8.42 8.91
CA GLU A 56 -12.17 8.21 9.62
C GLU A 56 -11.39 7.02 9.07
N ILE A 57 -12.08 5.94 8.71
CA ILE A 57 -11.49 4.76 8.09
C ILE A 57 -10.98 5.12 6.69
N ALA A 58 -11.80 5.80 5.89
CA ALA A 58 -11.42 6.26 4.57
C ALA A 58 -10.20 7.19 4.63
N ARG A 59 -10.18 8.15 5.56
CA ARG A 59 -9.03 9.05 5.77
C ARG A 59 -7.76 8.28 6.11
N MET A 60 -7.82 7.38 7.12
CA MET A 60 -6.65 6.59 7.54
C MET A 60 -6.15 5.66 6.42
N ALA A 61 -7.06 5.07 5.63
CA ALA A 61 -6.69 4.27 4.47
C ALA A 61 -5.99 5.11 3.39
N ASN A 62 -6.41 6.35 3.16
CA ASN A 62 -5.73 7.26 2.23
C ASN A 62 -4.34 7.68 2.75
N GLU A 63 -4.21 7.97 4.05
CA GLU A 63 -2.90 8.26 4.68
C GLU A 63 -1.95 7.06 4.54
N MET A 64 -2.44 5.86 4.85
CA MET A 64 -1.71 4.61 4.66
C MET A 64 -1.30 4.39 3.19
N ASN A 65 -2.22 4.60 2.24
CA ASN A 65 -1.92 4.47 0.80
C ASN A 65 -0.80 5.41 0.36
N ASN A 66 -0.83 6.66 0.82
CA ASN A 66 0.22 7.64 0.51
C ASN A 66 1.57 7.24 1.13
N GLY A 67 1.57 6.78 2.39
CA GLY A 67 2.78 6.30 3.05
C GLY A 67 3.40 5.08 2.36
N LEU A 68 2.56 4.13 1.91
CA LEU A 68 3.02 2.98 1.12
C LEU A 68 3.62 3.42 -0.22
N LEU A 69 2.97 4.34 -0.95
CA LEU A 69 3.48 4.86 -2.22
C LEU A 69 4.84 5.53 -2.03
N GLU A 70 4.99 6.38 -1.03
CA GLU A 70 6.25 7.06 -0.72
C GLU A 70 7.35 6.06 -0.34
N MET A 71 7.03 5.08 0.50
CA MET A 71 7.99 4.07 0.91
C MET A 71 8.48 3.24 -0.28
N VAL A 72 7.55 2.71 -1.08
CA VAL A 72 7.90 1.88 -2.24
C VAL A 72 8.69 2.71 -3.25
N SER A 73 8.30 3.97 -3.48
CA SER A 73 9.00 4.91 -4.38
C SER A 73 10.49 5.07 -4.03
N ASN A 74 10.82 5.01 -2.73
CA ASN A 74 12.19 5.17 -2.23
C ASN A 74 12.90 3.83 -1.98
N LEU A 75 12.27 2.70 -2.30
CA LEU A 75 12.84 1.39 -2.03
C LEU A 75 13.84 1.00 -3.12
N GLU A 76 15.06 0.62 -2.71
CA GLU A 76 16.10 0.12 -3.63
C GLU A 76 16.00 -1.40 -3.87
N SER A 77 15.10 -2.09 -3.16
CA SER A 77 14.92 -3.54 -3.25
C SER A 77 13.99 -3.93 -4.40
N VAL A 78 14.14 -5.17 -4.89
CA VAL A 78 13.25 -5.74 -5.90
C VAL A 78 11.86 -5.94 -5.31
N ILE A 79 10.86 -5.25 -5.86
CA ILE A 79 9.46 -5.37 -5.46
C ILE A 79 8.71 -6.42 -6.30
N PRO A 80 7.69 -7.10 -5.75
CA PRO A 80 6.91 -8.10 -6.47
C PRO A 80 5.86 -7.42 -7.37
N VAL A 81 6.32 -6.78 -8.46
CA VAL A 81 5.47 -5.99 -9.37
C VAL A 81 4.27 -6.80 -9.86
N ASP A 82 4.46 -8.05 -10.26
CA ASP A 82 3.38 -8.91 -10.77
C ASP A 82 2.24 -9.06 -9.76
N LEU A 83 2.57 -9.35 -8.49
CA LEU A 83 1.58 -9.50 -7.41
C LEU A 83 0.88 -8.18 -7.09
N LEU A 84 1.59 -7.06 -7.16
CA LEU A 84 1.00 -5.73 -6.98
C LEU A 84 0.02 -5.40 -8.10
N VAL A 85 0.41 -5.67 -9.35
CA VAL A 85 -0.45 -5.44 -10.51
C VAL A 85 -1.71 -6.32 -10.45
N GLU A 86 -1.57 -7.58 -10.05
CA GLU A 86 -2.74 -8.46 -9.81
C GLU A 86 -3.71 -7.87 -8.77
N GLN A 87 -3.20 -7.39 -7.63
CA GLN A 87 -4.02 -6.75 -6.60
C GLN A 87 -4.72 -5.47 -7.09
N LEU A 88 -4.02 -4.66 -7.87
CA LEU A 88 -4.54 -3.41 -8.44
C LEU A 88 -5.66 -3.71 -9.46
N LEU A 89 -5.44 -4.67 -10.35
CA LEU A 89 -6.44 -5.09 -11.34
C LEU A 89 -7.67 -5.68 -10.67
N ASP A 90 -7.48 -6.53 -9.66
CA ASP A 90 -8.57 -7.11 -8.87
C ASP A 90 -9.41 -6.02 -8.19
N SER A 91 -8.75 -5.03 -7.58
CA SER A 91 -9.40 -3.90 -6.93
C SER A 91 -10.19 -3.02 -7.91
N ILE A 92 -9.62 -2.72 -9.08
CA ILE A 92 -10.29 -1.95 -10.15
C ILE A 92 -11.52 -2.68 -10.68
N GLN A 93 -11.44 -4.01 -10.85
CA GLN A 93 -12.54 -4.81 -11.39
C GLN A 93 -13.68 -4.99 -10.40
N LYS A 94 -13.35 -5.23 -9.12
CA LYS A 94 -14.35 -5.55 -8.09
C LYS A 94 -15.01 -4.31 -7.48
N ARG A 95 -14.38 -3.15 -7.54
CA ARG A 95 -14.90 -1.93 -6.92
C ARG A 95 -15.33 -0.88 -7.93
N ASP A 96 -16.56 -0.41 -7.77
CA ASP A 96 -17.06 0.76 -8.49
C ASP A 96 -16.87 2.03 -7.65
N SER A 97 -15.61 2.37 -7.39
CA SER A 97 -15.25 3.55 -6.62
C SER A 97 -14.17 4.34 -7.33
N ASN A 98 -14.45 5.62 -7.57
CA ASN A 98 -13.48 6.54 -8.17
C ASN A 98 -12.24 6.72 -7.27
N ALA A 99 -12.42 6.72 -5.95
CA ALA A 99 -11.30 6.85 -5.01
C ALA A 99 -10.35 5.65 -5.13
N VAL A 100 -10.89 4.43 -5.18
CA VAL A 100 -10.10 3.20 -5.36
C VAL A 100 -9.42 3.18 -6.72
N ARG A 101 -10.12 3.55 -7.79
CA ARG A 101 -9.53 3.64 -9.15
C ARG A 101 -8.41 4.66 -9.22
N THR A 102 -8.58 5.83 -8.60
CA THR A 102 -7.53 6.86 -8.53
C THR A 102 -6.32 6.36 -7.75
N ALA A 103 -6.52 5.73 -6.59
CA ALA A 103 -5.43 5.12 -5.83
C ALA A 103 -4.69 4.06 -6.65
N CYS A 104 -5.43 3.18 -7.33
CA CYS A 104 -4.80 2.15 -8.17
C CYS A 104 -3.98 2.76 -9.32
N LEU A 105 -4.47 3.82 -9.96
CA LEU A 105 -3.74 4.53 -11.01
C LEU A 105 -2.46 5.20 -10.49
N GLN A 106 -2.47 5.74 -9.27
CA GLN A 106 -1.26 6.29 -8.65
C GLN A 106 -0.19 5.21 -8.48
N TRP A 107 -0.57 4.02 -8.03
CA TRP A 107 0.32 2.86 -7.94
C TRP A 107 0.88 2.45 -9.29
N ILE A 108 0.03 2.32 -10.31
CA ILE A 108 0.48 1.96 -11.67
C ILE A 108 1.49 2.99 -12.19
N CYS A 109 1.20 4.29 -12.05
CA CYS A 109 2.13 5.34 -12.47
C CYS A 109 3.46 5.27 -11.71
N MET A 110 3.43 5.02 -10.40
CA MET A 110 4.63 4.87 -9.58
C MET A 110 5.48 3.68 -10.03
N LEU A 111 4.85 2.50 -10.24
CA LEU A 111 5.54 1.29 -10.70
C LEU A 111 6.20 1.48 -12.08
N ILE A 112 5.52 2.15 -13.01
CA ILE A 112 6.06 2.50 -14.33
C ILE A 112 7.25 3.45 -14.18
N ALA A 113 7.14 4.48 -13.33
CA ALA A 113 8.21 5.45 -13.10
C ALA A 113 9.47 4.82 -12.48
N GLN A 114 9.31 3.79 -11.63
CA GLN A 114 10.42 3.02 -11.08
C GLN A 114 11.06 2.04 -12.06
N SER A 115 10.36 1.67 -13.13
CA SER A 115 10.82 0.70 -14.13
C SER A 115 11.00 1.32 -15.53
N PRO A 116 11.82 2.39 -15.71
CA PRO A 116 11.98 3.01 -17.03
C PRO A 116 12.73 2.12 -18.04
N ALA A 117 13.30 0.99 -17.60
CA ALA A 117 14.22 0.16 -18.40
C ALA A 117 13.62 -1.14 -18.97
N GLN A 118 12.32 -1.40 -18.84
CA GLN A 118 11.68 -2.65 -19.30
C GLN A 118 10.48 -2.46 -20.24
N MET A 119 10.23 -1.26 -20.76
CA MET A 119 9.28 -1.03 -21.85
C MET A 119 9.98 -0.78 -23.19
#